data_AF-A0A7S4NCH1-F1
#
_entry.id   AF-A0A7S4NCH1-F1
#
_cell.length_a   1.000
_cell.length_b   1.000
_cell.length_c   1.000
_cell.angle_alpha   90.00
_cell.angle_beta   90.00
_cell.angle_gamma   90.00
#
_symmetry.space_group_name_H-M   'P 1'
#
loop_
_entity.id
_entity.type
_entity.pdbx_description
1 polymer ?
#
loop_
_entity_poly.entity_id
_entity_poly.type
_entity_poly.pdbx_seq_one_letter_code
_entity_poly.pdbx_strand_id
1 'polypeptide(L)'
;MKEKTDNLAVLLTGENVLGSTESKSFEITIDADADGGTSTNSRTIISISISSFRIVDPMWRAKYAQFLVIYHEGQTKKTVDAWRRFSDFDRLAKKISGSERECCFLGPASVHPSSATGEGANCEDTVESFPDAVKSWKRLKNRMRWHRCYDPGYLGLKAFLLESYLHDILLESSNPRILTDFVAAQAVYPWP
;
A
#
# COMPACT_ATOMS: atom_id res chain seq x y z
N MET A 1 25.70 -6.01 14.93
CA MET A 1 24.24 -6.04 15.22
C MET A 1 23.71 -7.39 14.76
N LYS A 2 23.18 -8.21 15.67
CA LYS A 2 22.59 -9.52 15.32
C LYS A 2 21.22 -9.27 14.70
N GLU A 3 21.08 -9.60 13.43
CA GLU A 3 19.80 -9.73 12.74
C GLU A 3 18.96 -10.75 13.52
N LYS A 4 17.95 -10.27 14.24
CA LYS A 4 17.02 -11.12 14.96
C LYS A 4 16.08 -11.70 13.91
N THR A 5 16.50 -12.78 13.28
CA THR A 5 15.64 -13.62 12.44
C THR A 5 14.54 -14.13 13.34
N ASP A 6 13.37 -13.49 13.27
CA ASP A 6 12.19 -13.93 14.00
C ASP A 6 11.92 -15.38 13.57
N ASN A 7 12.05 -16.33 14.51
CA ASN A 7 11.67 -17.72 14.32
C ASN A 7 10.14 -17.79 14.12
N LEU A 8 9.72 -17.58 12.88
CA LEU A 8 8.33 -17.60 12.43
C LEU A 8 8.02 -18.99 11.92
N ALA A 9 7.27 -19.78 12.68
CA ALA A 9 6.80 -21.07 12.20
C ALA A 9 5.65 -20.85 11.22
N VAL A 10 5.76 -21.39 9.99
CA VAL A 10 4.66 -21.39 9.03
C VAL A 10 3.81 -22.62 9.29
N LEU A 11 2.58 -22.42 9.75
CA LEU A 11 1.66 -23.50 10.10
C LEU A 11 0.89 -24.03 8.89
N LEU A 12 0.61 -23.15 7.92
CA LEU A 12 -0.18 -23.45 6.73
C LEU A 12 0.12 -22.42 5.66
N THR A 13 0.13 -22.86 4.41
CA THR A 13 0.18 -22.00 3.22
C THR A 13 -0.95 -22.40 2.29
N GLY A 14 -1.54 -21.43 1.61
CA GLY A 14 -2.51 -21.66 0.55
C GLY A 14 -2.30 -20.66 -0.58
N GLU A 15 -2.68 -21.08 -1.78
CA GLU A 15 -2.63 -20.25 -2.97
C GLU A 15 -3.89 -19.39 -3.08
N ASN A 16 -3.77 -18.20 -3.66
CA ASN A 16 -4.93 -17.39 -4.01
C ASN A 16 -5.52 -17.89 -5.34
N VAL A 17 -6.23 -19.02 -5.31
CA VAL A 17 -6.82 -19.64 -6.52
C VAL A 17 -7.83 -18.74 -7.24
N LEU A 18 -8.46 -17.82 -6.49
CA LEU A 18 -9.39 -16.83 -7.03
C LEU A 18 -8.69 -15.55 -7.51
N GLY A 19 -7.37 -15.47 -7.38
CA GLY A 19 -6.61 -14.26 -7.64
C GLY A 19 -6.52 -13.93 -9.13
N SER A 20 -6.47 -12.64 -9.43
CA SER A 20 -6.14 -12.07 -10.73
C SER A 20 -4.99 -11.07 -10.59
N THR A 21 -4.32 -10.81 -11.70
CA THR A 21 -3.32 -9.73 -11.78
C THR A 21 -3.91 -8.60 -12.59
N GLU A 22 -3.96 -7.41 -12.01
CA GLU A 22 -4.34 -6.20 -12.74
C GLU A 22 -3.12 -5.35 -13.03
N SER A 23 -3.19 -4.58 -14.12
CA SER A 23 -2.10 -3.71 -14.54
C SER A 23 -2.59 -2.36 -15.05
N LYS A 24 -1.83 -1.30 -14.77
CA LYS A 24 -2.09 0.06 -15.25
C LYS A 24 -0.80 0.68 -15.80
N SER A 25 -0.93 1.43 -16.88
CA SER A 25 0.17 2.24 -17.43
C SER A 25 0.19 3.61 -16.76
N PHE A 26 1.38 4.07 -16.38
CA PHE A 26 1.65 5.39 -15.84
C PHE A 26 2.62 6.14 -16.76
N GLU A 27 2.38 7.43 -16.96
CA GLU A 27 3.33 8.32 -17.62
C GLU A 27 4.26 8.90 -16.56
N ILE A 28 5.57 8.72 -16.76
CA ILE A 28 6.62 9.22 -15.89
C ILE A 28 7.47 10.17 -16.72
N THR A 29 7.48 11.43 -16.32
CA THR A 29 8.39 12.44 -16.84
C THR A 29 9.75 12.23 -16.17
N ILE A 30 10.78 11.93 -16.97
CA ILE A 30 12.15 11.89 -16.47
C ILE A 30 12.73 13.28 -16.72
N ASP A 31 12.86 14.05 -15.65
CA ASP A 31 13.52 15.34 -15.69
C ASP A 31 14.97 15.12 -16.13
N ALA A 32 15.39 15.82 -17.18
CA ALA A 32 16.77 15.75 -17.63
C ALA A 32 17.70 16.36 -16.57
N ASP A 33 18.88 15.74 -16.42
CA ASP A 33 19.98 16.33 -15.65
C ASP A 33 20.26 17.77 -16.11
N ALA A 34 20.81 18.59 -15.22
CA ALA A 34 20.95 20.06 -15.30
C ALA A 34 21.68 20.64 -16.56
N ASP A 35 21.99 19.81 -17.54
CA ASP A 35 22.63 20.14 -18.82
C ASP A 35 21.64 20.04 -19.99
N GLY A 36 20.60 20.88 -19.98
CA GLY A 36 19.79 21.22 -21.17
C GLY A 36 19.09 20.08 -21.94
N GLY A 37 18.91 18.90 -21.34
CA GLY A 37 18.29 17.75 -22.01
C GLY A 37 16.76 17.89 -22.15
N THR A 38 16.23 17.41 -23.28
CA THR A 38 14.78 17.34 -23.51
C THR A 38 14.12 16.35 -22.54
N SER A 39 13.17 16.83 -21.73
CA SER A 39 12.29 15.98 -20.91
C SER A 39 11.70 14.84 -21.74
N THR A 40 12.01 13.60 -21.36
CA THR A 40 11.51 12.42 -22.07
C THR A 40 10.35 11.82 -21.28
N ASN A 41 9.18 11.73 -21.92
CA ASN A 41 8.03 11.02 -21.36
C ASN A 41 8.26 9.51 -21.50
N SER A 42 8.40 8.83 -20.35
CA SER A 42 8.52 7.37 -20.29
C SER A 42 7.19 6.76 -19.83
N ARG A 43 6.82 5.60 -20.38
CA ARG A 43 5.61 4.87 -19.98
C ARG A 43 5.99 3.61 -19.22
N THR A 44 5.51 3.49 -17.99
CA THR A 44 5.77 2.34 -17.12
C THR A 44 4.47 1.59 -16.85
N ILE A 45 4.49 0.28 -17.04
CA ILE A 45 3.34 -0.59 -16.72
C ILE A 45 3.57 -1.16 -15.34
N ILE A 46 2.58 -1.03 -14.46
CA ILE A 46 2.62 -1.55 -13.11
C ILE A 46 1.55 -2.60 -12.97
N SER A 47 1.90 -3.74 -12.39
CA SER A 47 0.94 -4.78 -12.03
C SER A 47 1.03 -5.16 -10.56
N ILE A 48 -0.11 -5.53 -10.00
CA ILE A 48 -0.22 -5.96 -8.60
C ILE A 48 -1.12 -7.19 -8.46
N SER A 49 -0.73 -8.12 -7.61
CA SER A 49 -1.51 -9.31 -7.27
C SER A 49 -1.20 -9.82 -5.88
N ILE A 50 -2.07 -10.71 -5.36
CA ILE A 50 -1.82 -11.49 -4.16
C ILE A 50 -1.72 -12.96 -4.59
N SER A 51 -0.53 -13.54 -4.56
CA SER A 51 -0.31 -14.90 -5.07
C SER A 51 -0.61 -15.98 -4.04
N SER A 52 -0.45 -15.68 -2.76
CA SER A 52 -0.52 -16.69 -1.70
C SER A 52 -0.89 -16.08 -0.35
N PHE A 53 -1.35 -16.94 0.56
CA PHE A 53 -1.51 -16.62 1.97
C PHE A 53 -0.83 -17.67 2.83
N ARG A 54 -0.43 -17.29 4.04
CA ARG A 54 0.14 -18.21 5.03
C ARG A 54 -0.29 -17.85 6.44
N ILE A 55 -0.35 -18.86 7.32
CA ILE A 55 -0.55 -18.67 8.75
C ILE A 55 0.81 -18.80 9.42
N VAL A 56 1.18 -17.77 10.17
CA VAL A 56 2.44 -17.70 10.87
C VAL A 56 2.18 -17.74 12.36
N ASP A 57 2.95 -18.57 13.06
CA ASP A 57 2.98 -18.66 14.51
C ASP A 57 4.30 -18.08 15.03
N PRO A 58 4.31 -16.81 15.44
CA PRO A 58 5.43 -16.25 16.17
C PRO A 58 5.45 -16.88 17.58
N MET A 59 6.56 -17.49 17.96
CA MET A 59 6.75 -18.18 19.26
C MET A 59 6.21 -17.42 20.50
N TRP A 60 6.19 -16.08 20.45
CA TRP A 60 5.83 -15.20 21.57
C TRP A 60 4.57 -14.36 21.34
N ARG A 61 3.86 -14.54 20.22
CA ARG A 61 2.69 -13.71 19.88
C ARG A 61 1.56 -14.59 19.36
N ALA A 62 0.36 -14.02 19.29
CA ALA A 62 -0.74 -14.71 18.65
C ALA A 62 -0.44 -14.95 17.16
N LYS A 63 -0.71 -16.16 16.68
CA LYS A 63 -0.65 -16.50 15.26
C LYS A 63 -1.41 -15.50 14.39
N TYR A 64 -0.97 -15.27 13.17
CA TYR A 64 -1.62 -14.35 12.24
C TYR A 64 -1.48 -14.81 10.80
N ALA A 65 -2.38 -14.33 9.94
CA ALA A 65 -2.28 -14.55 8.50
C ALA A 65 -1.43 -13.46 7.82
N GLN A 66 -0.63 -13.88 6.84
CA GLN A 66 0.05 -13.00 5.89
C GLN A 66 -0.39 -13.31 4.47
N PHE A 67 -0.34 -12.31 3.61
CA PHE A 67 -0.69 -12.36 2.19
C PHE A 67 0.52 -11.90 1.38
N LEU A 68 0.93 -12.69 0.40
CA LEU A 68 2.07 -12.39 -0.47
C LEU A 68 1.62 -11.45 -1.57
N VAL A 69 1.96 -10.17 -1.43
CA VAL A 69 1.70 -9.15 -2.43
C VAL A 69 2.87 -9.13 -3.40
N ILE A 70 2.58 -9.28 -4.70
CA ILE A 70 3.56 -9.15 -5.77
C ILE A 70 3.28 -7.85 -6.49
N TYR A 71 4.28 -6.99 -6.55
CA TYR A 71 4.26 -5.74 -7.30
C TYR A 71 5.34 -5.79 -8.36
N HIS A 72 4.98 -5.43 -9.60
CA HIS A 72 5.90 -5.43 -10.73
C HIS A 72 5.82 -4.08 -11.43
N GLU A 73 6.98 -3.48 -11.69
CA GLU A 73 7.10 -2.16 -12.31
C GLU A 73 7.97 -2.24 -13.58
N GLY A 74 7.36 -1.91 -14.72
CA GLY A 74 8.03 -1.66 -16.00
C GLY A 74 8.72 -2.86 -16.65
N GLN A 75 9.55 -2.57 -17.66
CA GLN A 75 10.42 -3.58 -18.29
C GLN A 75 11.71 -3.83 -17.49
N THR A 76 12.04 -2.97 -16.53
CA THR A 76 13.26 -3.01 -15.73
C THR A 76 13.15 -3.98 -14.55
N LYS A 77 12.62 -5.19 -14.75
CA LYS A 77 12.64 -6.36 -13.84
C LYS A 77 12.52 -6.08 -12.32
N LYS A 78 11.85 -5.00 -11.89
CA LYS A 78 11.72 -4.68 -10.47
C LYS A 78 10.44 -5.33 -9.96
N THR A 79 10.53 -6.64 -9.77
CA THR A 79 9.53 -7.39 -9.02
C THR A 79 9.86 -7.27 -7.55
N VAL A 80 8.91 -6.77 -6.77
CA VAL A 80 9.00 -6.73 -5.31
C VAL A 80 7.89 -7.61 -4.77
N ASP A 81 8.27 -8.60 -3.98
CA ASP A 81 7.34 -9.47 -3.25
C ASP A 81 7.40 -9.14 -1.76
N ALA A 82 6.22 -9.04 -1.15
CA ALA A 82 6.12 -8.65 0.25
C ALA A 82 4.99 -9.35 0.98
N TRP A 83 5.31 -9.99 2.11
CA TRP A 83 4.31 -10.52 3.02
C TRP A 83 3.67 -9.39 3.83
N ARG A 84 2.34 -9.27 3.73
CA ARG A 84 1.54 -8.25 4.41
C ARG A 84 0.49 -8.87 5.31
N ARG A 85 0.29 -8.31 6.50
CA ARG A 85 -0.80 -8.70 7.40
C ARG A 85 -2.02 -7.85 7.11
N PHE A 86 -3.18 -8.32 7.55
CA PHE A 86 -4.42 -7.53 7.44
C PHE A 86 -4.30 -6.11 8.02
N SER A 87 -3.54 -5.94 9.10
CA SER A 87 -3.28 -4.63 9.72
C SER A 87 -2.52 -3.66 8.81
N ASP A 88 -1.67 -4.17 7.92
CA ASP A 88 -0.95 -3.33 6.96
C ASP A 88 -1.91 -2.75 5.92
N PHE A 89 -2.89 -3.56 5.48
CA PHE A 89 -3.97 -3.08 4.61
C PHE A 89 -4.92 -2.11 5.33
N ASP A 90 -5.19 -2.31 6.62
CA ASP A 90 -5.99 -1.38 7.43
C ASP A 90 -5.31 -0.02 7.57
N ARG A 91 -3.97 0.02 7.71
CA ARG A 91 -3.18 1.25 7.65
C ARG A 91 -3.25 1.91 6.26
N LEU A 92 -3.07 1.13 5.20
CA LEU A 92 -3.23 1.64 3.83
C LEU A 92 -4.62 2.26 3.61
N ALA A 93 -5.67 1.62 4.09
CA ALA A 93 -7.05 2.12 4.01
C ALA A 93 -7.25 3.44 4.77
N LYS A 94 -6.59 3.62 5.92
CA LYS A 94 -6.61 4.88 6.67
C LYS A 94 -5.88 5.99 5.92
N LYS A 95 -4.75 5.68 5.27
CA LYS A 95 -3.99 6.60 4.41
C LYS A 95 -4.87 7.12 3.26
N ILE A 96 -5.51 6.23 2.48
CA ILE A 96 -6.33 6.64 1.32
C ILE A 96 -7.68 7.29 1.68
N SER A 97 -8.19 7.05 2.88
CA SER A 97 -9.45 7.67 3.35
C SER A 97 -9.24 9.05 3.97
N GLY A 98 -8.00 9.54 4.02
CA GLY A 98 -7.67 10.83 4.63
C GLY A 98 -7.76 10.85 6.16
N SER A 99 -7.78 9.68 6.81
CA SER A 99 -7.83 9.55 8.28
C SER A 99 -6.46 9.78 8.92
N GLU A 100 -5.37 9.49 8.18
CA GLU A 100 -3.98 9.82 8.56
C GLU A 100 -3.50 11.09 7.84
N ARG A 101 -4.36 12.12 7.78
CA ARG A 101 -3.83 13.48 7.60
C ARG A 101 -3.16 13.83 8.93
N GLU A 102 -1.85 13.61 9.02
CA GLU A 102 -1.02 14.53 9.79
C GLU A 102 -1.28 15.90 9.17
N CYS A 103 -2.25 16.63 9.73
CA CYS A 103 -2.19 18.08 9.68
C CYS A 103 -0.76 18.40 10.11
N CYS A 104 0.04 18.98 9.22
CA CYS A 104 1.21 19.73 9.61
C CYS A 104 0.73 20.65 10.72
N PHE A 105 1.00 20.23 11.96
CA PHE A 105 0.67 20.98 13.15
C PHE A 105 1.63 22.17 13.07
N LEU A 106 1.17 23.22 12.40
CA LEU A 106 1.58 24.57 12.72
C LEU A 106 1.28 24.69 14.21
N GLY A 107 2.33 24.48 15.03
CA GLY A 107 2.30 24.83 16.42
C GLY A 107 1.80 26.27 16.52
N PRO A 108 1.03 26.62 17.57
CA PRO A 108 0.48 27.96 17.70
C PRO A 108 1.63 28.95 17.92
N ALA A 109 2.18 29.49 16.82
CA ALA A 109 2.98 30.69 16.86
C ALA A 109 2.03 31.87 17.05
N SER A 110 1.91 32.24 18.31
CA SER A 110 1.26 33.43 18.83
C SER A 110 1.70 34.70 18.06
N VAL A 111 0.77 35.27 17.29
CA VAL A 111 0.47 36.70 17.02
C VAL A 111 1.59 37.62 16.49
N HIS A 112 1.51 38.06 15.22
CA HIS A 112 1.00 39.40 14.81
C HIS A 112 1.09 39.63 13.28
N PRO A 113 0.24 40.52 12.71
CA PRO A 113 0.09 40.75 11.28
C PRO A 113 0.89 41.96 10.79
N SER A 114 1.46 41.86 9.58
CA SER A 114 1.35 42.88 8.52
C SER A 114 2.35 42.64 7.38
N SER A 115 1.79 42.64 6.16
CA SER A 115 2.37 43.17 4.91
C SER A 115 3.64 42.53 4.33
N ALA A 116 3.48 41.77 3.24
CA ALA A 116 4.05 42.09 1.91
C ALA A 116 4.05 40.85 1.01
N THR A 117 3.59 41.08 -0.21
CA THR A 117 3.71 40.30 -1.44
C THR A 117 4.69 39.12 -1.40
N GLY A 118 4.14 37.91 -1.48
CA GLY A 118 4.87 36.70 -1.79
C GLY A 118 3.88 35.71 -2.35
N GLU A 119 4.07 35.34 -3.60
CA GLU A 119 3.35 34.27 -4.29
C GLU A 119 3.38 33.02 -3.40
N GLY A 120 2.26 32.79 -2.71
CA GLY A 120 2.04 31.54 -2.01
C GLY A 120 2.00 30.46 -3.06
N ALA A 121 3.06 29.68 -3.13
CA ALA A 121 3.09 28.40 -3.82
C ALA A 121 1.88 27.61 -3.32
N ASN A 122 0.80 27.67 -4.10
CA ASN A 122 -0.35 26.82 -3.96
C ASN A 122 0.19 25.44 -4.32
N CYS A 123 0.71 24.70 -3.34
CA CYS A 123 0.90 23.27 -3.51
C CYS A 123 -0.51 22.72 -3.64
N GLU A 124 -0.97 22.67 -4.89
CA GLU A 124 -2.16 21.96 -5.31
C GLU A 124 -1.84 20.48 -5.09
N ASP A 125 -1.84 20.08 -3.82
CA ASP A 125 -1.89 18.70 -3.38
C ASP A 125 -3.27 18.24 -3.82
N THR A 126 -3.36 17.87 -5.10
CA THR A 126 -4.54 17.26 -5.68
C THR A 126 -4.80 16.04 -4.84
N VAL A 127 -5.76 16.16 -3.92
CA VAL A 127 -6.14 15.08 -3.02
C VAL A 127 -6.64 13.94 -3.90
N GLU A 128 -5.77 12.97 -4.20
CA GLU A 128 -6.15 11.78 -4.94
C GLU A 128 -7.30 11.12 -4.17
N SER A 129 -8.44 10.99 -4.85
CA SER A 129 -9.66 10.42 -4.28
C SER A 129 -9.79 8.98 -4.73
N PHE A 130 -10.04 8.07 -3.79
CA PHE A 130 -10.12 6.62 -4.02
C PHE A 130 -11.51 6.05 -3.69
N PRO A 131 -12.60 6.52 -4.34
CA PRO A 131 -13.96 6.12 -3.97
C PRO A 131 -14.22 4.62 -4.13
N ASP A 132 -13.68 3.97 -5.15
CA ASP A 132 -13.88 2.54 -5.40
C ASP A 132 -13.03 1.67 -4.47
N ALA A 133 -11.78 2.04 -4.21
CA ALA A 133 -10.96 1.39 -3.19
C ALA A 133 -11.59 1.51 -1.79
N VAL A 134 -12.18 2.66 -1.46
CA VAL A 134 -12.93 2.82 -0.20
C VAL A 134 -14.18 1.94 -0.17
N LYS A 135 -14.89 1.76 -1.30
CA LYS A 135 -16.04 0.84 -1.39
C LYS A 135 -15.60 -0.61 -1.25
N SER A 136 -14.54 -1.05 -1.92
CA SER A 136 -14.05 -2.42 -1.81
C SER A 136 -13.50 -2.71 -0.41
N TRP A 137 -12.82 -1.75 0.21
CA TRP A 137 -12.43 -1.85 1.62
C TRP A 137 -13.64 -2.03 2.55
N LYS A 138 -14.70 -1.22 2.38
CA LYS A 138 -15.94 -1.37 3.15
C LYS A 138 -16.60 -2.73 2.91
N ARG A 139 -16.67 -3.21 1.66
CA ARG A 139 -17.19 -4.54 1.33
C ARG A 139 -16.40 -5.65 2.01
N LEU A 140 -15.08 -5.54 2.02
CA LEU A 140 -14.20 -6.46 2.72
C LEU A 140 -14.52 -6.47 4.22
N LYS A 141 -14.57 -5.29 4.86
CA LYS A 141 -14.86 -5.16 6.30
C LYS A 141 -16.23 -5.72 6.67
N ASN A 142 -17.25 -5.51 5.82
CA ASN A 142 -18.60 -6.03 6.03
C ASN A 142 -18.68 -7.56 5.92
N ARG A 143 -17.84 -8.17 5.07
CA ARG A 143 -17.72 -9.63 4.93
C ARG A 143 -16.71 -10.25 5.89
N MET A 144 -16.07 -9.41 6.70
CA MET A 144 -15.01 -9.85 7.59
C MET A 144 -15.61 -10.61 8.77
N ARG A 145 -15.23 -11.87 8.90
CA ARG A 145 -15.42 -12.63 10.14
C ARG A 145 -14.38 -12.16 11.16
N TRP A 146 -14.28 -12.86 12.29
CA TRP A 146 -13.19 -12.61 13.24
C TRP A 146 -11.84 -12.63 12.51
N HIS A 147 -11.00 -11.61 12.73
CA HIS A 147 -9.71 -11.47 12.03
C HIS A 147 -8.73 -12.65 12.27
N ARG A 148 -9.03 -13.49 13.28
CA ARG A 148 -8.33 -14.75 13.63
C ARG A 148 -9.04 -16.00 13.10
N CYS A 149 -9.94 -15.86 12.14
CA CYS A 149 -10.45 -17.02 11.40
C CYS A 149 -9.34 -17.48 10.46
N TYR A 150 -8.79 -18.66 10.74
CA TYR A 150 -7.69 -19.28 10.01
C TYR A 150 -8.17 -20.39 9.07
N ASP A 151 -9.47 -20.44 8.80
CA ASP A 151 -10.04 -21.38 7.84
C ASP A 151 -9.48 -21.09 6.43
N PRO A 152 -8.89 -22.08 5.72
CA PRO A 152 -8.28 -21.84 4.42
C PRO A 152 -9.23 -21.27 3.38
N GLY A 153 -10.50 -21.70 3.37
CA GLY A 153 -11.51 -21.17 2.45
C GLY A 153 -11.82 -19.70 2.72
N TYR A 154 -11.91 -19.33 4.00
CA TYR A 154 -12.04 -17.94 4.42
C TYR A 154 -10.80 -17.11 4.07
N LEU A 155 -9.59 -17.63 4.27
CA LEU A 155 -8.35 -16.93 3.93
C LEU A 155 -8.20 -16.73 2.42
N GLY A 156 -8.64 -17.69 1.59
CA GLY A 156 -8.73 -17.53 0.14
C GLY A 156 -9.69 -16.41 -0.26
N LEU A 157 -10.91 -16.40 0.28
CA LEU A 157 -11.87 -15.30 0.05
C LEU A 157 -11.30 -13.94 0.51
N LYS A 158 -10.59 -13.94 1.64
CA LYS A 158 -9.97 -12.72 2.18
C LYS A 158 -8.82 -12.23 1.30
N ALA A 159 -7.98 -13.14 0.78
CA ALA A 159 -6.92 -12.82 -0.17
C ALA A 159 -7.52 -12.19 -1.44
N PHE A 160 -8.56 -12.81 -2.00
CA PHE A 160 -9.30 -12.27 -3.14
C PHE A 160 -9.84 -10.85 -2.90
N LEU A 161 -10.51 -10.60 -1.77
CA LEU A 161 -11.04 -9.27 -1.46
C LEU A 161 -9.95 -8.22 -1.23
N LEU A 162 -8.83 -8.61 -0.62
CA LEU A 162 -7.66 -7.73 -0.44
C LEU A 162 -7.01 -7.38 -1.77
N GLU A 163 -6.97 -8.35 -2.69
CA GLU A 163 -6.44 -8.16 -4.02
C GLU A 163 -7.32 -7.22 -4.85
N SER A 164 -8.65 -7.42 -4.86
CA SER A 164 -9.58 -6.49 -5.53
C SER A 164 -9.44 -5.07 -4.97
N TYR A 165 -9.22 -4.93 -3.66
CA TYR A 165 -8.95 -3.63 -3.05
C TYR A 165 -7.66 -2.98 -3.58
N LEU A 166 -6.58 -3.75 -3.74
CA LEU A 166 -5.33 -3.25 -4.33
C LEU A 166 -5.49 -2.90 -5.82
N HIS A 167 -6.32 -3.64 -6.55
CA HIS A 167 -6.66 -3.33 -7.94
C HIS A 167 -7.39 -2.01 -8.06
N ASP A 168 -8.39 -1.75 -7.20
CA ASP A 168 -9.09 -0.47 -7.20
C ASP A 168 -8.12 0.69 -6.91
N ILE A 169 -7.20 0.53 -5.94
CA ILE A 169 -6.15 1.55 -5.71
C ILE A 169 -5.31 1.75 -6.96
N LEU A 170 -4.82 0.68 -7.58
CA LEU A 170 -4.00 0.77 -8.80
C LEU A 170 -4.74 1.53 -9.91
N LEU A 171 -6.02 1.22 -10.11
CA LEU A 171 -6.84 1.81 -11.16
C LEU A 171 -7.19 3.28 -10.88
N GLU A 172 -7.39 3.66 -9.62
CA GLU A 172 -7.74 5.02 -9.23
C GLU A 172 -6.52 5.95 -9.04
N SER A 173 -5.35 5.40 -8.72
CA SER A 173 -4.13 6.20 -8.48
C SER A 173 -3.64 6.92 -9.73
N SER A 174 -3.25 8.19 -9.65
CA SER A 174 -2.56 8.89 -10.73
C SER A 174 -1.05 8.64 -10.67
N ASN A 175 -0.52 8.29 -9.50
CA ASN A 175 0.89 7.94 -9.29
C ASN A 175 1.03 6.59 -8.55
N PRO A 176 1.98 5.71 -8.90
CA PRO A 176 2.14 4.42 -8.22
C PRO A 176 2.75 4.45 -6.82
N ARG A 177 3.26 5.61 -6.36
CA ARG A 177 3.97 5.77 -5.08
C ARG A 177 3.25 5.14 -3.90
N ILE A 178 1.92 5.24 -3.84
CA ILE A 178 1.16 4.67 -2.73
C ILE A 178 1.29 3.15 -2.61
N LEU A 179 1.33 2.46 -3.75
CA LEU A 179 1.54 1.01 -3.81
C LEU A 179 3.01 0.65 -3.65
N THR A 180 3.92 1.47 -4.21
CA THR A 180 5.36 1.32 -3.99
C THR A 180 5.70 1.41 -2.50
N ASP A 181 5.20 2.43 -1.79
CA ASP A 181 5.37 2.60 -0.35
C ASP A 181 4.78 1.41 0.41
N PHE A 182 3.59 0.96 0.02
CA PHE A 182 2.93 -0.16 0.69
C PHE A 182 3.75 -1.45 0.59
N VAL A 183 4.37 -1.72 -0.56
CA VAL A 183 5.19 -2.94 -0.79
C VAL A 183 6.64 -2.77 -0.32
N ALA A 184 7.18 -1.55 -0.35
CA ALA A 184 8.53 -1.25 0.14
C ALA A 184 8.61 -1.08 1.67
N ALA A 185 7.50 -0.73 2.32
CA ALA A 185 7.44 -0.65 3.78
C ALA A 185 7.91 -1.97 4.38
N GLN A 186 9.11 -1.99 4.97
CA GLN A 186 9.53 -3.15 5.74
C GLN A 186 8.45 -3.37 6.81
N ALA A 187 8.13 -4.64 7.08
CA ALA A 187 7.43 -4.99 8.31
C ALA A 187 8.37 -4.72 9.48
N VAL A 188 8.78 -3.46 9.67
CA VAL A 188 9.18 -2.98 10.98
C VAL A 188 7.94 -3.27 11.81
N TYR A 189 8.08 -4.09 12.82
CA TYR A 189 7.06 -4.30 13.82
C TYR A 189 7.29 -3.29 14.96
N PRO A 190 7.10 -1.95 14.80
CA PRO A 190 6.83 -1.18 15.98
C PRO A 190 5.37 -1.47 16.40
N TRP A 191 5.03 -1.07 17.62
CA TRP A 191 3.69 -1.06 18.23
C TRP A 191 3.38 -2.23 19.16
N PRO A 192 2.48 -2.00 20.14
CA PRO A 192 2.73 -1.29 21.40
C PRO A 192 2.44 -2.20 22.61
#